data_AF-A0A9P3FN30-F1
#
_entry.id   AF-A0A9P3FN30-F1
#
_cell.length_a   1.000
_cell.length_b   1.000
_cell.length_c   1.000
_cell.angle_alpha   90.00
_cell.angle_beta   90.00
_cell.angle_gamma   90.00
#
_symmetry.space_group_name_H-M   'P 1'
#
loop_
_entity.id
_entity.type
_entity.pdbx_description
1 polymer ?
#
loop_
_entity_poly.entity_id
_entity_poly.type
_entity_poly.pdbx_seq_one_letter_code
_entity_poly.pdbx_strand_id
1 'polypeptide(L)'
;MYLRNLMSMDTEEMIKAQPIDACVMIGGCDKTVPAQLMGGISANKIVLPLVVGPMMPGSFKGTRIGACTNCRNHWASYRGGEVDIEDIAGINDELAPTAGTCGVMGTASTMACITAALGLMPVEGASAPAVSSARLRVAEQTGSAAVTAVGDPSRKPQSLLTRDSLINALTVLQAIGGSTNAVVHMMAIINRHPELTGTITLQTIDEIGRNTPLLVDLKPSGDNYMTDFHNAGGMAALLHTLRPLLKLNARTITGETLGGWLDAQPFTTFPYSSKLIRPLSDPLYENSALVVLTGNLAPNGAIMKASAAKDRRLLEFSGPAVVFTDTADLSRRIDSEELDVTPDSVLVLQNVGPIGNPGMPEAGVIPIPRKLKGVKDMLRLSDGRMSGTAGGTIILHISPECGILESPFGVVRDGDVVECSVKERRLHIRLSDEKLQDRIAARKEALSAKSKLVSRGRILGEKRRGYRALYENTVNQAEQGADFDFLTANGSVNM
;
A
#
# COMPACT_ATOMS: atom_id res chain seq x y z
N MET A 1 -9.70 -5.11 1.69
CA MET A 1 -8.61 -5.63 2.54
C MET A 1 -9.13 -6.73 3.44
N TYR A 2 -10.24 -6.51 4.15
CA TYR A 2 -11.00 -7.55 4.86
C TYR A 2 -11.10 -8.91 4.15
N LEU A 3 -11.43 -8.93 2.85
CA LEU A 3 -11.63 -10.16 2.06
C LEU A 3 -10.37 -10.65 1.30
N ARG A 4 -9.22 -9.98 1.45
CA ARG A 4 -7.98 -10.39 0.74
C ARG A 4 -7.57 -11.80 1.14
N ASN A 5 -7.58 -12.08 2.44
CA ASN A 5 -7.12 -13.36 2.98
C ASN A 5 -8.09 -14.50 2.62
N LEU A 6 -9.40 -14.21 2.57
CA LEU A 6 -10.39 -15.14 2.04
C LEU A 6 -10.10 -15.53 0.59
N MET A 7 -9.88 -14.54 -0.28
CA MET A 7 -9.54 -14.79 -1.68
C MET A 7 -8.20 -15.55 -1.83
N SER A 8 -7.23 -15.26 -0.96
CA SER A 8 -5.96 -15.99 -0.96
C SER A 8 -6.13 -17.45 -0.59
N MET A 9 -6.95 -17.74 0.43
CA MET A 9 -7.26 -19.11 0.85
C MET A 9 -8.02 -19.87 -0.24
N ASP A 10 -9.02 -19.23 -0.86
CA ASP A 10 -9.74 -19.79 -2.01
C ASP A 10 -8.80 -20.09 -3.19
N THR A 11 -7.92 -19.14 -3.53
CA THR A 11 -6.92 -19.32 -4.60
C THR A 11 -5.99 -20.50 -4.30
N GLU A 12 -5.48 -20.59 -3.07
CA GLU A 12 -4.59 -21.67 -2.64
C GLU A 12 -5.26 -23.05 -2.78
N GLU A 13 -6.44 -23.20 -2.18
CA GLU A 13 -7.15 -24.48 -2.15
C GLU A 13 -7.63 -24.90 -3.54
N MET A 14 -8.12 -23.97 -4.35
CA MET A 14 -8.57 -24.28 -5.71
C MET A 14 -7.44 -24.70 -6.65
N ILE A 15 -6.23 -24.15 -6.46
CA ILE A 15 -5.04 -24.57 -7.22
C ILE A 15 -4.59 -25.97 -6.78
N LYS A 16 -4.63 -26.26 -5.48
CA LYS A 16 -4.24 -27.57 -4.91
C LYS A 16 -5.21 -28.68 -5.28
N ALA A 17 -6.52 -28.42 -5.20
CA ALA A 17 -7.57 -29.42 -5.34
C ALA A 17 -7.79 -29.92 -6.78
N GLN A 18 -7.36 -29.16 -7.79
CA GLN A 18 -7.58 -29.49 -9.20
C GLN A 18 -6.32 -30.04 -9.87
N PRO A 19 -6.46 -30.91 -10.90
CA PRO A 19 -5.35 -31.47 -11.67
C PRO A 19 -4.80 -30.44 -12.68
N ILE A 20 -4.34 -29.29 -12.18
CA ILE A 20 -3.70 -28.24 -12.97
C ILE A 20 -2.19 -28.29 -12.77
N ASP A 21 -1.41 -28.10 -13.85
CA ASP A 21 0.06 -28.04 -13.82
C ASP A 21 0.58 -26.60 -13.75
N ALA A 22 -0.15 -25.67 -14.37
CA ALA A 22 0.08 -24.24 -14.31
C ALA A 22 -1.25 -23.48 -14.18
N CYS A 23 -1.22 -22.31 -13.54
CA CYS A 23 -2.38 -21.44 -13.36
C CYS A 23 -2.06 -20.00 -13.80
N VAL A 24 -2.79 -19.51 -14.80
CA VAL A 24 -2.79 -18.08 -15.14
C VAL A 24 -3.80 -17.36 -14.25
N MET A 25 -3.31 -16.53 -13.34
CA MET A 25 -4.12 -15.86 -12.33
C MET A 25 -4.52 -14.46 -12.82
N ILE A 26 -5.75 -14.34 -13.33
CA ILE A 26 -6.27 -13.07 -13.84
C ILE A 26 -6.69 -12.19 -12.67
N GLY A 27 -6.10 -11.01 -12.55
CA GLY A 27 -6.36 -10.07 -11.48
C GLY A 27 -6.12 -8.62 -11.90
N GLY A 28 -6.38 -7.68 -11.01
CA GLY A 28 -5.91 -6.32 -11.21
C GLY A 28 -6.36 -5.33 -10.15
N CYS A 29 -7.64 -5.36 -9.78
CA CYS A 29 -8.13 -4.46 -8.73
C CYS A 29 -7.32 -4.69 -7.45
N ASP A 30 -7.03 -3.61 -6.72
CA ASP A 30 -6.12 -3.47 -5.58
C ASP A 30 -5.68 -4.75 -4.84
N LYS A 31 -6.64 -5.56 -4.37
CA LYS A 31 -6.40 -6.67 -3.45
C LYS A 31 -6.33 -8.04 -4.13
N THR A 32 -6.67 -8.13 -5.43
CA THR A 32 -6.74 -9.38 -6.19
C THR A 32 -5.34 -9.95 -6.46
N VAL A 33 -4.44 -9.16 -7.03
CA VAL A 33 -3.05 -9.56 -7.31
C VAL A 33 -2.32 -10.05 -6.06
N PRO A 34 -2.27 -9.31 -4.93
CA PRO A 34 -1.60 -9.82 -3.74
C PRO A 34 -2.27 -11.07 -3.16
N ALA A 35 -3.61 -11.17 -3.17
CA ALA A 35 -4.29 -12.39 -2.70
C ALA A 35 -3.91 -13.62 -3.55
N GLN A 36 -3.85 -13.44 -4.88
CA GLN A 36 -3.44 -14.50 -5.80
C GLN A 36 -1.97 -14.89 -5.63
N LEU A 37 -1.07 -13.91 -5.43
CA LEU A 37 0.33 -14.18 -5.13
C LEU A 37 0.49 -14.95 -3.82
N MET A 38 -0.21 -14.54 -2.77
CA MET A 38 -0.21 -15.23 -1.47
C MET A 38 -0.65 -16.70 -1.63
N GLY A 39 -1.83 -16.93 -2.23
CA GLY A 39 -2.35 -18.29 -2.42
C GLY A 39 -1.54 -19.13 -3.41
N GLY A 40 -1.02 -18.53 -4.48
CA GLY A 40 -0.19 -19.19 -5.47
C GLY A 40 1.17 -19.63 -4.91
N ILE A 41 1.80 -18.83 -4.05
CA ILE A 41 3.02 -19.21 -3.33
C ILE A 41 2.74 -20.38 -2.40
N SER A 42 1.66 -20.35 -1.63
CA SER A 42 1.30 -21.43 -0.71
C SER A 42 0.89 -22.72 -1.43
N ALA A 43 0.27 -22.63 -2.61
CA ALA A 43 -0.05 -23.78 -3.46
C ALA A 43 1.18 -24.36 -4.19
N ASN A 44 2.17 -23.52 -4.47
CA ASN A 44 3.46 -23.86 -5.06
C ASN A 44 3.38 -24.71 -6.35
N LYS A 45 2.37 -24.44 -7.18
CA LYS A 45 2.34 -24.83 -8.60
C LYS A 45 2.92 -23.70 -9.44
N ILE A 46 3.15 -23.95 -10.73
CA ILE A 46 3.51 -22.88 -11.66
C ILE A 46 2.34 -21.88 -11.70
N VAL A 47 2.57 -20.63 -11.31
CA VAL A 47 1.54 -19.59 -11.37
C VAL A 47 2.07 -18.35 -12.07
N LEU A 48 1.23 -17.76 -12.92
CA LEU A 48 1.57 -16.56 -13.68
C LEU A 48 0.45 -15.53 -13.53
N PRO A 49 0.69 -14.42 -12.84
CA PRO A 49 -0.26 -13.32 -12.78
C PRO A 49 -0.47 -12.69 -14.17
N LEU A 50 -1.74 -12.53 -14.56
CA LEU A 50 -2.15 -11.70 -15.68
C LEU A 50 -2.93 -10.49 -15.13
N VAL A 51 -2.23 -9.36 -15.03
CA VAL A 51 -2.84 -8.10 -14.58
C VAL A 51 -3.68 -7.49 -15.71
N VAL A 52 -4.93 -7.11 -15.47
CA VAL A 52 -5.84 -6.59 -16.52
C VAL A 52 -5.43 -5.22 -17.08
N GLY A 53 -4.71 -4.41 -16.31
CA GLY A 53 -4.21 -3.10 -16.70
C GLY A 53 -5.08 -1.90 -16.28
N PRO A 54 -4.52 -0.68 -16.37
CA PRO A 54 -5.18 0.56 -15.95
C PRO A 54 -6.22 1.05 -16.97
N MET A 55 -7.16 1.85 -16.47
CA MET A 55 -8.03 2.72 -17.29
C MET A 55 -7.20 3.81 -17.99
N MET A 56 -7.73 4.33 -19.09
CA MET A 56 -7.24 5.57 -19.68
C MET A 56 -7.83 6.79 -18.94
N PRO A 57 -7.15 7.94 -18.91
CA PRO A 57 -7.70 9.16 -18.32
C PRO A 57 -8.86 9.70 -19.16
N GLY A 58 -9.84 10.32 -18.49
CA GLY A 58 -10.96 11.05 -19.10
C GLY A 58 -10.63 12.52 -19.28
N SER A 59 -11.64 13.32 -19.64
CA SER A 59 -11.47 14.76 -19.89
C SER A 59 -12.63 15.57 -19.34
N PHE A 60 -12.32 16.59 -18.52
CA PHE A 60 -13.31 17.57 -18.09
C PHE A 60 -12.81 18.98 -18.43
N LYS A 61 -13.60 19.73 -19.21
CA LYS A 61 -13.26 21.08 -19.70
C LYS A 61 -11.85 21.18 -20.30
N GLY A 62 -11.44 20.15 -21.06
CA GLY A 62 -10.11 20.08 -21.70
C GLY A 62 -8.96 19.69 -20.76
N THR A 63 -9.23 19.44 -19.48
CA THR A 63 -8.23 18.96 -18.51
C THR A 63 -8.33 17.46 -18.35
N ARG A 64 -7.18 16.76 -18.39
CA ARG A 64 -7.12 15.32 -18.12
C ARG A 64 -7.50 15.05 -16.67
N ILE A 65 -8.43 14.12 -16.48
CA ILE A 65 -8.84 13.65 -15.16
C ILE A 65 -8.80 12.12 -15.12
N GLY A 66 -8.65 11.55 -13.93
CA GLY A 66 -8.71 10.12 -13.76
C GLY A 66 -9.19 9.75 -12.37
N ALA A 67 -9.75 8.56 -12.26
CA ALA A 67 -10.24 8.03 -11.01
C ALA A 67 -9.19 8.14 -9.89
N CYS A 68 -9.71 8.15 -8.67
CA CYS A 68 -8.95 8.03 -7.43
C CYS A 68 -8.28 9.36 -6.99
N THR A 69 -7.19 9.84 -7.61
CA THR A 69 -6.51 11.08 -7.15
C THR A 69 -7.34 12.34 -7.46
N ASN A 70 -7.85 12.49 -8.69
CA ASN A 70 -8.65 13.67 -9.03
C ASN A 70 -9.96 13.71 -8.24
N CYS A 71 -10.63 12.57 -8.01
CA CYS A 71 -11.83 12.50 -7.17
C CYS A 71 -11.62 13.17 -5.81
N ARG A 72 -10.47 12.88 -5.17
CA ARG A 72 -10.13 13.40 -3.83
C ARG A 72 -9.79 14.88 -3.87
N ASN A 73 -9.01 15.30 -4.86
CA ASN A 73 -8.62 16.70 -5.00
C ASN A 73 -9.85 17.58 -5.29
N HIS A 74 -10.73 17.17 -6.20
CA HIS A 74 -11.95 17.91 -6.51
C HIS A 74 -12.94 17.90 -5.33
N TRP A 75 -13.06 16.78 -4.60
CA TRP A 75 -13.86 16.76 -3.38
C TRP A 75 -13.32 17.69 -2.29
N ALA A 76 -11.99 17.77 -2.14
CA ALA A 76 -11.35 18.70 -1.22
C ALA A 76 -11.57 20.16 -1.65
N SER A 77 -11.46 20.46 -2.95
CA SER A 77 -11.76 21.78 -3.51
C SER A 77 -13.24 22.16 -3.34
N TYR A 78 -14.17 21.23 -3.56
CA TYR A 78 -15.59 21.44 -3.25
C TYR A 78 -15.82 21.75 -1.77
N ARG A 79 -15.20 20.97 -0.86
CA ARG A 79 -15.27 21.25 0.60
C ARG A 79 -14.65 22.61 0.95
N GLY A 80 -13.66 23.07 0.20
CA GLY A 80 -13.04 24.39 0.33
C GLY A 80 -13.86 25.54 -0.27
N GLY A 81 -14.90 25.24 -1.06
CA GLY A 81 -15.69 26.23 -1.80
C GLY A 81 -15.03 26.72 -3.10
N GLU A 82 -14.09 25.97 -3.66
CA GLU A 82 -13.37 26.30 -4.90
C GLU A 82 -14.04 25.71 -6.17
N VAL A 83 -14.93 24.72 -6.00
CA VAL A 83 -15.61 24.00 -7.08
C VAL A 83 -17.07 23.85 -6.70
N ASP A 84 -17.98 24.03 -7.67
CA ASP A 84 -19.43 23.90 -7.48
C ASP A 84 -19.92 22.44 -7.64
N ILE A 85 -21.13 22.15 -7.18
CA ILE A 85 -21.68 20.79 -7.20
C ILE A 85 -21.95 20.29 -8.63
N GLU A 86 -22.30 21.19 -9.55
CA GLU A 86 -22.51 20.90 -10.97
C GLU A 86 -21.21 20.45 -11.64
N ASP A 87 -20.09 21.09 -11.31
CA ASP A 87 -18.77 20.70 -11.79
C ASP A 87 -18.35 19.34 -11.22
N ILE A 88 -18.70 19.04 -9.96
CA ILE A 88 -18.48 17.70 -9.38
C ILE A 88 -19.26 16.62 -10.14
N ALA A 89 -20.50 16.89 -10.54
CA ALA A 89 -21.29 15.95 -11.34
C ALA A 89 -20.63 15.66 -12.69
N GLY A 90 -20.25 16.70 -13.43
CA GLY A 90 -19.58 16.52 -14.73
C GLY A 90 -18.20 15.86 -14.63
N ILE A 91 -17.46 16.09 -13.53
CA ILE A 91 -16.22 15.35 -13.25
C ILE A 91 -16.51 13.87 -13.01
N ASN A 92 -17.56 13.55 -12.23
CA ASN A 92 -17.91 12.16 -11.91
C ASN A 92 -18.18 11.29 -13.14
N ASP A 93 -18.82 11.85 -14.17
CA ASP A 93 -19.12 11.13 -15.41
C ASP A 93 -17.84 10.74 -16.19
N GLU A 94 -16.74 11.46 -15.97
CA GLU A 94 -15.50 11.35 -16.74
C GLU A 94 -14.34 10.72 -15.94
N LEU A 95 -14.56 10.35 -14.67
CA LEU A 95 -13.50 9.78 -13.82
C LEU A 95 -13.10 8.35 -14.21
N ALA A 96 -14.01 7.57 -14.77
CA ALA A 96 -13.79 6.17 -15.16
C ALA A 96 -14.28 5.88 -16.59
N PRO A 97 -13.64 6.47 -17.62
CA PRO A 97 -14.16 6.48 -19.00
C PRO A 97 -13.96 5.14 -19.74
N THR A 98 -13.08 4.26 -19.24
CA THR A 98 -12.78 2.96 -19.85
C THR A 98 -12.78 1.84 -18.82
N ALA A 99 -12.81 0.59 -19.27
CA ALA A 99 -12.49 -0.54 -18.40
C ALA A 99 -11.04 -0.47 -17.89
N GLY A 100 -10.77 -1.08 -16.74
CA GLY A 100 -9.43 -1.21 -16.14
C GLY A 100 -9.39 -0.88 -14.65
N THR A 101 -8.18 -0.81 -14.09
CA THR A 101 -7.90 -0.38 -12.70
C THR A 101 -7.64 1.13 -12.61
N CYS A 102 -7.49 1.71 -11.41
CA CYS A 102 -7.15 3.15 -11.27
C CYS A 102 -5.94 3.51 -12.17
N GLY A 103 -6.11 4.51 -13.05
CA GLY A 103 -5.08 4.95 -14.02
C GLY A 103 -3.90 5.75 -13.44
N VAL A 104 -3.68 5.69 -12.13
CA VAL A 104 -2.62 6.42 -11.40
C VAL A 104 -1.70 5.42 -10.70
N MET A 105 -0.66 5.89 -10.01
CA MET A 105 0.21 5.03 -9.18
C MET A 105 -0.46 4.65 -7.84
N GLY A 106 -1.67 4.10 -7.93
CA GLY A 106 -2.42 3.52 -6.82
C GLY A 106 -1.99 2.09 -6.50
N THR A 107 -2.70 1.40 -5.61
CA THR A 107 -2.32 0.04 -5.17
C THR A 107 -2.33 -0.95 -6.34
N ALA A 108 -3.35 -0.94 -7.21
CA ALA A 108 -3.41 -1.81 -8.38
C ALA A 108 -2.15 -1.71 -9.27
N SER A 109 -1.80 -0.49 -9.70
CA SER A 109 -0.62 -0.22 -10.53
C SER A 109 0.69 -0.52 -9.80
N THR A 110 0.77 -0.20 -8.51
CA THR A 110 1.93 -0.52 -7.66
C THR A 110 2.17 -2.03 -7.62
N MET A 111 1.12 -2.82 -7.35
CA MET A 111 1.22 -4.27 -7.28
C MET A 111 1.52 -4.89 -8.65
N ALA A 112 1.05 -4.30 -9.74
CA ALA A 112 1.42 -4.71 -11.10
C ALA A 112 2.93 -4.52 -11.36
N CYS A 113 3.48 -3.35 -11.02
CA CYS A 113 4.92 -3.06 -11.16
C CYS A 113 5.77 -3.97 -10.26
N ILE A 114 5.33 -4.19 -9.02
CA ILE A 114 5.96 -5.14 -8.09
C ILE A 114 5.98 -6.55 -8.68
N THR A 115 4.87 -7.01 -9.26
CA THR A 115 4.77 -8.36 -9.82
C THR A 115 5.72 -8.57 -10.99
N ALA A 116 5.89 -7.56 -11.85
CA ALA A 116 6.91 -7.56 -12.90
C ALA A 116 8.32 -7.55 -12.32
N ALA A 117 8.59 -6.76 -11.28
CA ALA A 117 9.90 -6.68 -10.62
C ALA A 117 10.28 -7.94 -9.85
N LEU A 118 9.30 -8.69 -9.34
CA LEU A 118 9.49 -10.04 -8.80
C LEU A 118 9.85 -11.07 -9.88
N GLY A 119 9.72 -10.72 -11.16
CA GLY A 119 9.96 -11.61 -12.28
C GLY A 119 8.83 -12.61 -12.55
N LEU A 120 7.62 -12.38 -12.02
CA LEU A 120 6.50 -13.34 -12.12
C LEU A 120 5.62 -13.14 -13.36
N MET A 121 5.78 -12.04 -14.08
CA MET A 121 4.99 -11.71 -15.26
C MET A 121 5.83 -11.00 -16.32
N PRO A 122 5.40 -10.98 -17.59
CA PRO A 122 6.00 -10.12 -18.62
C PRO A 122 6.03 -8.66 -18.18
N VAL A 123 7.15 -7.98 -18.41
CA VAL A 123 7.45 -6.63 -17.91
C VAL A 123 6.45 -5.60 -18.43
N GLU A 124 6.06 -5.71 -19.69
CA GLU A 124 5.09 -4.85 -20.37
C GLU A 124 3.70 -4.94 -19.73
N GLY A 125 3.39 -6.09 -19.13
CA GLY A 125 2.10 -6.37 -18.52
C GLY A 125 1.77 -5.51 -17.31
N ALA A 126 2.77 -4.90 -16.67
CA ALA A 126 2.55 -3.99 -15.54
C ALA A 126 1.88 -2.67 -15.93
N SER A 127 2.02 -2.22 -17.19
CA SER A 127 1.63 -0.87 -17.61
C SER A 127 0.66 -0.81 -18.79
N ALA A 128 0.55 -1.86 -19.61
CA ALA A 128 -0.32 -1.88 -20.78
C ALA A 128 -1.80 -1.54 -20.42
N PRO A 129 -2.41 -0.50 -21.01
CA PRO A 129 -3.80 -0.14 -20.71
C PRO A 129 -4.78 -1.27 -21.00
N ALA A 130 -5.82 -1.41 -20.19
CA ALA A 130 -6.76 -2.54 -20.28
C ALA A 130 -7.45 -2.66 -21.64
N VAL A 131 -7.76 -1.51 -22.27
CA VAL A 131 -8.44 -1.44 -23.57
C VAL A 131 -7.49 -1.41 -24.77
N SER A 132 -6.18 -1.55 -24.55
CA SER A 132 -5.17 -1.50 -25.62
C SER A 132 -4.93 -2.87 -26.25
N SER A 133 -4.56 -2.92 -27.53
CA SER A 133 -4.13 -4.16 -28.18
C SER A 133 -2.86 -4.75 -27.56
N ALA A 134 -2.05 -3.92 -26.88
CA ALA A 134 -0.89 -4.38 -26.11
C ALA A 134 -1.30 -5.34 -24.98
N ARG A 135 -2.45 -5.12 -24.34
CA ARG A 135 -2.95 -6.01 -23.28
C ARG A 135 -3.28 -7.41 -23.81
N LEU A 136 -3.81 -7.52 -25.03
CA LEU A 136 -4.07 -8.82 -25.66
C LEU A 136 -2.77 -9.57 -25.93
N ARG A 137 -1.74 -8.89 -26.47
CA ARG A 137 -0.40 -9.49 -26.66
C ARG A 137 0.22 -9.96 -25.35
N VAL A 138 0.08 -9.19 -24.27
CA VAL A 138 0.53 -9.63 -22.94
C VAL A 138 -0.20 -10.89 -22.49
N ALA A 139 -1.52 -10.97 -22.69
CA ALA A 139 -2.29 -12.16 -22.30
C ALA A 139 -1.82 -13.42 -23.06
N GLU A 140 -1.61 -13.32 -24.37
CA GLU A 140 -1.05 -14.40 -25.19
C GLU A 140 0.36 -14.80 -24.72
N GLN A 141 1.23 -13.83 -24.47
CA GLN A 141 2.58 -14.07 -23.95
C GLN A 141 2.55 -14.74 -22.58
N THR A 142 1.66 -14.33 -21.67
CA THR A 142 1.49 -14.97 -20.36
C THR A 142 1.04 -16.43 -20.51
N GLY A 143 0.11 -16.72 -21.42
CA GLY A 143 -0.32 -18.09 -21.70
C GLY A 143 0.83 -18.96 -22.24
N SER A 144 1.60 -18.43 -23.20
CA SER A 144 2.77 -19.12 -23.74
C SER A 144 3.81 -19.39 -22.65
N ALA A 145 4.12 -18.39 -21.81
CA ALA A 145 5.08 -18.53 -20.72
C ALA A 145 4.61 -19.56 -19.68
N ALA A 146 3.30 -19.66 -19.42
CA ALA A 146 2.75 -20.66 -18.51
C ALA A 146 3.02 -22.07 -19.02
N VAL A 147 2.76 -22.34 -20.29
CA VAL A 147 3.02 -23.65 -20.91
C VAL A 147 4.52 -23.96 -20.94
N THR A 148 5.36 -23.00 -21.32
CA THR A 148 6.83 -23.18 -21.32
C THR A 148 7.39 -23.45 -19.92
N ALA A 149 6.77 -22.90 -18.88
CA ALA A 149 7.22 -23.11 -17.50
C ALA A 149 6.82 -24.48 -16.93
N VAL A 150 5.86 -25.19 -17.54
CA VAL A 150 5.47 -26.54 -17.12
C VAL A 150 6.68 -27.48 -17.27
N GLY A 151 6.93 -28.28 -16.23
CA GLY A 151 8.02 -29.26 -16.23
C GLY A 151 9.37 -28.74 -15.71
N ASP A 152 9.52 -27.44 -15.43
CA ASP A 152 10.69 -26.88 -14.77
C ASP A 152 10.35 -26.49 -13.31
N PRO A 153 10.70 -27.34 -12.31
CA PRO A 153 10.40 -27.07 -10.90
C PRO A 153 11.00 -25.76 -10.39
N SER A 154 12.08 -25.27 -11.02
CA SER A 154 12.73 -24.02 -10.61
C SER A 154 11.90 -22.77 -10.92
N ARG A 155 10.83 -22.90 -11.70
CA ARG A 155 9.86 -21.84 -12.02
C ARG A 155 8.65 -21.83 -11.09
N LYS A 156 8.57 -22.75 -10.13
CA LYS A 156 7.56 -22.67 -9.06
C LYS A 156 7.84 -21.46 -8.17
N PRO A 157 6.80 -20.77 -7.64
CA PRO A 157 6.99 -19.56 -6.86
C PRO A 157 7.97 -19.70 -5.71
N GLN A 158 7.96 -20.84 -4.99
CA GLN A 158 8.86 -21.03 -3.85
C GLN A 158 10.33 -21.27 -4.24
N SER A 159 10.59 -21.62 -5.50
CA SER A 159 11.94 -21.79 -6.03
C SER A 159 12.42 -20.59 -6.85
N LEU A 160 11.48 -19.90 -7.49
CA LEU A 160 11.74 -18.73 -8.34
C LEU A 160 11.96 -17.47 -7.50
N LEU A 161 11.13 -17.26 -6.48
CA LEU A 161 11.23 -16.10 -5.61
C LEU A 161 12.42 -16.26 -4.68
N THR A 162 13.24 -15.23 -4.65
CA THR A 162 14.42 -15.14 -3.78
C THR A 162 14.42 -13.82 -3.02
N ARG A 163 15.23 -13.72 -1.97
CA ARG A 163 15.44 -12.46 -1.27
C ARG A 163 15.87 -11.33 -2.22
N ASP A 164 16.67 -11.65 -3.24
CA ASP A 164 17.10 -10.70 -4.26
C ASP A 164 15.95 -10.19 -5.14
N SER A 165 15.03 -11.06 -5.54
CA SER A 165 13.80 -10.65 -6.25
C SER A 165 12.90 -9.74 -5.39
N LEU A 166 12.83 -10.00 -4.08
CA LEU A 166 12.09 -9.16 -3.14
C LEU A 166 12.75 -7.78 -2.99
N ILE A 167 14.08 -7.71 -2.91
CA ILE A 167 14.82 -6.44 -2.92
C ILE A 167 14.50 -5.67 -4.20
N ASN A 168 14.55 -6.29 -5.38
CA ASN A 168 14.21 -5.64 -6.65
C ASN A 168 12.79 -5.06 -6.63
N ALA A 169 11.82 -5.83 -6.14
CA ALA A 169 10.44 -5.37 -6.01
C ALA A 169 10.28 -4.18 -5.05
N LEU A 170 11.02 -4.17 -3.95
CA LEU A 170 11.00 -3.05 -2.98
C LEU A 170 11.76 -1.83 -3.49
N THR A 171 12.84 -2.00 -4.26
CA THR A 171 13.52 -0.92 -4.99
C THR A 171 12.55 -0.28 -5.98
N VAL A 172 11.82 -1.10 -6.76
CA VAL A 172 10.78 -0.60 -7.67
C VAL A 172 9.67 0.12 -6.90
N LEU A 173 9.19 -0.41 -5.77
CA LEU A 173 8.19 0.24 -4.93
C LEU A 173 8.60 1.67 -4.53
N GLN A 174 9.86 1.85 -4.11
CA GLN A 174 10.40 3.17 -3.76
C GLN A 174 10.55 4.07 -5.00
N ALA A 175 11.09 3.52 -6.10
CA ALA A 175 11.35 4.27 -7.33
C ALA A 175 10.09 4.79 -8.04
N ILE A 176 8.95 4.12 -7.83
CA ILE A 176 7.66 4.55 -8.37
C ILE A 176 6.83 5.38 -7.37
N GLY A 177 7.29 5.55 -6.13
CA GLY A 177 6.52 6.24 -5.09
C GLY A 177 5.18 5.55 -4.81
N GLY A 178 5.21 4.22 -4.81
CA GLY A 178 4.03 3.38 -4.81
C GLY A 178 3.14 3.51 -3.57
N SER A 179 2.01 2.81 -3.63
CA SER A 179 1.01 2.78 -2.55
C SER A 179 1.60 2.26 -1.23
N THR A 180 1.28 2.91 -0.11
CA THR A 180 1.63 2.40 1.24
C THR A 180 1.04 1.02 1.52
N ASN A 181 -0.10 0.69 0.91
CA ASN A 181 -0.71 -0.64 1.00
C ASN A 181 0.21 -1.75 0.46
N ALA A 182 1.12 -1.43 -0.46
CA ALA A 182 2.07 -2.39 -0.99
C ALA A 182 3.00 -2.92 0.09
N VAL A 183 3.31 -2.14 1.13
CA VAL A 183 4.08 -2.63 2.29
C VAL A 183 3.34 -3.78 2.97
N VAL A 184 2.06 -3.58 3.32
CA VAL A 184 1.22 -4.62 3.93
C VAL A 184 1.06 -5.83 3.01
N HIS A 185 0.93 -5.61 1.70
CA HIS A 185 0.85 -6.71 0.73
C HIS A 185 2.15 -7.49 0.61
N MET A 186 3.30 -6.81 0.52
CA MET A 186 4.60 -7.45 0.43
C MET A 186 4.91 -8.24 1.69
N MET A 187 4.65 -7.69 2.88
CA MET A 187 4.84 -8.44 4.13
C MET A 187 3.98 -9.71 4.16
N ALA A 188 2.74 -9.66 3.68
CA ALA A 188 1.90 -10.86 3.59
C ALA A 188 2.44 -11.88 2.57
N ILE A 189 2.80 -11.43 1.37
CA ILE A 189 3.37 -12.28 0.31
C ILE A 189 4.66 -12.99 0.79
N ILE A 190 5.55 -12.25 1.43
CA ILE A 190 6.83 -12.76 1.95
C ILE A 190 6.58 -13.79 3.05
N ASN A 191 5.63 -13.51 3.95
CA ASN A 191 5.28 -14.41 5.05
C ASN A 191 4.55 -15.68 4.60
N ARG A 192 4.09 -15.79 3.34
CA ARG A 192 3.60 -17.05 2.74
C ARG A 192 4.72 -17.95 2.23
N HIS A 193 5.93 -17.44 2.09
CA HIS A 193 7.06 -18.19 1.56
C HIS A 193 7.86 -18.85 2.69
N PRO A 194 8.03 -20.19 2.69
CA PRO A 194 8.72 -20.92 3.77
C PRO A 194 10.15 -20.45 4.03
N GLU A 195 10.93 -20.17 2.99
CA GLU A 195 12.33 -19.78 3.13
C GLU A 195 12.57 -18.27 3.26
N LEU A 196 11.58 -17.43 2.90
CA LEU A 196 11.75 -15.97 2.87
C LEU A 196 11.04 -15.25 4.03
N THR A 197 10.15 -15.94 4.74
CA THR A 197 9.52 -15.42 5.97
C THR A 197 10.59 -14.90 6.95
N GLY A 198 10.41 -13.67 7.43
CA GLY A 198 11.35 -13.00 8.34
C GLY A 198 12.65 -12.45 7.71
N THR A 199 12.92 -12.69 6.41
CA THR A 199 14.16 -12.21 5.75
C THR A 199 14.13 -10.74 5.32
N ILE A 200 12.93 -10.16 5.26
CA ILE A 200 12.62 -8.76 4.98
C ILE A 200 11.79 -8.24 6.14
N THR A 201 12.20 -7.10 6.70
CA THR A 201 11.47 -6.39 7.76
C THR A 201 11.09 -4.99 7.28
N LEU A 202 10.28 -4.26 8.05
CA LEU A 202 10.03 -2.85 7.77
C LEU A 202 11.35 -2.05 7.72
N GLN A 203 12.33 -2.40 8.57
CA GLN A 203 13.65 -1.78 8.54
C GLN A 203 14.36 -2.00 7.19
N THR A 204 14.27 -3.21 6.61
CA THR A 204 14.79 -3.47 5.26
C THR A 204 14.14 -2.57 4.20
N ILE A 205 12.83 -2.31 4.31
CA ILE A 205 12.11 -1.43 3.39
C ILE A 205 12.60 0.03 3.50
N ASP A 206 12.88 0.50 4.73
CA ASP A 206 13.45 1.83 4.97
C ASP A 206 14.87 1.96 4.41
N GLU A 207 15.72 0.95 4.63
CA GLU A 207 17.10 0.90 4.11
C GLU A 207 17.15 0.94 2.58
N ILE A 208 16.26 0.21 1.91
CA ILE A 208 16.11 0.29 0.45
C ILE A 208 15.64 1.70 0.06
N GLY A 209 14.68 2.27 0.81
CA GLY A 209 14.18 3.62 0.61
C GLY A 209 15.28 4.68 0.63
N ARG A 210 16.17 4.63 1.63
CA ARG A 210 17.29 5.59 1.77
C ARG A 210 18.22 5.64 0.56
N ASN A 211 18.31 4.55 -0.19
CA ASN A 211 19.20 4.42 -1.34
C ASN A 211 18.46 4.52 -2.69
N THR A 212 17.14 4.68 -2.69
CA THR A 212 16.34 4.63 -3.91
C THR A 212 15.57 5.93 -4.14
N PRO A 213 15.92 6.70 -5.20
CA PRO A 213 15.19 7.91 -5.57
C PRO A 213 13.81 7.60 -6.16
N LEU A 214 12.88 8.56 -6.05
CA LEU A 214 11.63 8.56 -6.81
C LEU A 214 11.90 9.03 -8.24
N LEU A 215 11.60 8.19 -9.23
CA LEU A 215 11.90 8.44 -10.63
C LEU A 215 10.66 8.65 -11.49
N VAL A 216 9.53 8.05 -11.11
CA VAL A 216 8.34 8.01 -11.97
C VAL A 216 7.38 9.15 -11.65
N ASP A 217 7.14 9.99 -12.64
CA ASP A 217 6.21 11.12 -12.56
C ASP A 217 4.79 10.63 -12.79
N LEU A 218 4.12 10.22 -11.72
CA LEU A 218 2.71 9.83 -11.74
C LEU A 218 1.98 10.29 -10.50
N LYS A 219 0.69 10.61 -10.68
CA LYS A 219 -0.20 10.87 -9.55
C LYS A 219 -0.18 9.70 -8.55
N PRO A 220 -0.18 9.98 -7.23
CA PRO A 220 -0.36 11.29 -6.61
C PRO A 220 0.94 12.06 -6.29
N SER A 221 2.12 11.51 -6.58
CA SER A 221 3.41 12.17 -6.29
C SER A 221 3.88 13.09 -7.42
N GLY A 222 3.31 12.90 -8.62
CA GLY A 222 3.53 13.73 -9.80
C GLY A 222 2.21 14.01 -10.54
N ASP A 223 2.29 14.33 -11.83
CA ASP A 223 1.18 14.91 -12.60
C ASP A 223 0.57 13.99 -13.66
N ASN A 224 1.24 12.91 -14.03
CA ASN A 224 0.84 12.06 -15.15
C ASN A 224 0.11 10.75 -14.74
N TYR A 225 -0.33 9.98 -15.74
CA TYR A 225 -1.12 8.75 -15.60
C TYR A 225 -0.39 7.51 -16.13
N MET A 226 -0.86 6.32 -15.76
CA MET A 226 -0.23 5.06 -16.16
C MET A 226 -0.10 4.87 -17.69
N THR A 227 -1.02 5.46 -18.47
CA THR A 227 -0.90 5.51 -19.94
C THR A 227 0.35 6.25 -20.39
N ASP A 228 0.72 7.34 -19.69
CA ASP A 228 1.93 8.11 -19.96
C ASP A 228 3.17 7.30 -19.60
N PHE A 229 3.14 6.60 -18.46
CA PHE A 229 4.22 5.69 -18.06
C PHE A 229 4.41 4.55 -19.08
N HIS A 230 3.34 3.92 -19.55
CA HIS A 230 3.42 2.92 -20.61
C HIS A 230 4.06 3.47 -21.88
N ASN A 231 3.58 4.63 -22.35
CA ASN A 231 4.08 5.30 -23.55
C ASN A 231 5.52 5.81 -23.40
N ALA A 232 5.99 6.02 -22.17
CA ALA A 232 7.38 6.36 -21.85
C ALA A 232 8.33 5.15 -21.83
N GLY A 233 7.84 3.94 -22.13
CA GLY A 233 8.60 2.69 -22.09
C GLY A 233 8.32 1.82 -20.85
N GLY A 234 7.48 2.31 -19.93
CA GLY A 234 6.95 1.56 -18.79
C GLY A 234 8.02 0.92 -17.92
N MET A 235 7.74 -0.29 -17.46
CA MET A 235 8.65 -1.03 -16.59
C MET A 235 9.98 -1.38 -17.26
N ALA A 236 10.03 -1.56 -18.58
CA ALA A 236 11.30 -1.84 -19.27
C ALA A 236 12.27 -0.66 -19.11
N ALA A 237 11.81 0.55 -19.43
CA ALA A 237 12.59 1.78 -19.24
C ALA A 237 13.00 2.00 -17.78
N LEU A 238 12.10 1.73 -16.84
CA LEU A 238 12.38 1.87 -15.40
C LEU A 238 13.45 0.88 -14.93
N LEU A 239 13.35 -0.40 -15.29
CA LEU A 239 14.32 -1.42 -14.88
C LEU A 239 15.71 -1.16 -15.46
N HIS A 240 15.79 -0.65 -16.69
CA HIS A 240 17.06 -0.18 -17.27
C HIS A 240 17.66 0.99 -16.49
N THR A 241 16.84 1.97 -16.11
CA THR A 241 17.27 3.12 -15.31
C THR A 241 17.73 2.69 -13.91
N LEU A 242 17.03 1.71 -13.31
CA LEU A 242 17.33 1.16 -11.99
C LEU A 242 18.44 0.12 -11.98
N ARG A 243 18.98 -0.29 -13.15
CA ARG A 243 19.97 -1.37 -13.27
C ARG A 243 21.10 -1.33 -12.21
N PRO A 244 21.69 -0.18 -11.85
CA PRO A 244 22.73 -0.11 -10.80
C PRO A 244 22.27 -0.52 -9.40
N LEU A 245 20.96 -0.45 -9.12
CA LEU A 245 20.36 -0.76 -7.82
C LEU A 245 19.73 -2.17 -7.77
N LEU A 246 19.66 -2.86 -8.91
CA LEU A 246 18.98 -4.15 -9.03
C LEU A 246 19.94 -5.33 -8.79
N LYS A 247 19.41 -6.37 -8.16
CA LYS A 247 20.01 -7.70 -8.04
C LYS A 247 19.81 -8.45 -9.35
N LEU A 248 20.80 -8.36 -10.23
CA LEU A 248 20.71 -8.83 -11.61
C LEU A 248 20.65 -10.35 -11.77
N ASN A 249 21.06 -11.12 -10.77
CA ASN A 249 21.05 -12.59 -10.81
C ASN A 249 19.68 -13.19 -10.43
N ALA A 250 18.73 -12.38 -9.97
CA ALA A 250 17.37 -12.85 -9.70
C ALA A 250 16.75 -13.42 -10.98
N ARG A 251 16.17 -14.62 -10.91
CA ARG A 251 15.53 -15.28 -12.05
C ARG A 251 14.12 -14.75 -12.29
N THR A 252 13.67 -14.90 -13.52
CA THR A 252 12.32 -14.54 -13.98
C THR A 252 11.57 -15.80 -14.42
N ILE A 253 10.26 -15.69 -14.58
CA ILE A 253 9.36 -16.79 -14.95
C ILE A 253 9.68 -17.42 -16.31
N THR A 254 10.33 -16.64 -17.19
CA THR A 254 10.82 -17.05 -18.51
C THR A 254 12.09 -17.92 -18.43
N GLY A 255 12.77 -17.93 -17.28
CA GLY A 255 13.86 -18.85 -16.91
C GLY A 255 15.23 -18.18 -16.81
N GLU A 256 15.43 -17.06 -17.50
CA GLU A 256 16.64 -16.24 -17.47
C GLU A 256 16.72 -15.35 -16.21
N THR A 257 17.91 -14.78 -15.98
CA THR A 257 18.11 -13.76 -14.95
C THR A 257 17.62 -12.40 -15.42
N LEU A 258 17.26 -11.52 -14.49
CA LEU A 258 16.86 -10.15 -14.79
C LEU A 258 17.96 -9.39 -15.55
N GLY A 259 19.23 -9.59 -15.18
CA GLY A 259 20.37 -9.05 -15.90
C GLY A 259 20.44 -9.54 -17.35
N GLY A 260 20.27 -10.85 -17.56
CA GLY A 260 20.23 -11.43 -18.90
C GLY A 260 19.07 -10.89 -19.74
N TRP A 261 17.90 -10.68 -19.13
CA TRP A 261 16.76 -10.04 -19.79
C TRP A 261 17.08 -8.59 -20.21
N LEU A 262 17.69 -7.80 -19.32
CA LEU A 262 18.09 -6.42 -19.61
C LEU A 262 19.12 -6.35 -20.74
N ASP A 263 20.08 -7.27 -20.78
CA ASP A 263 21.09 -7.32 -21.85
C ASP A 263 20.50 -7.74 -23.19
N ALA A 264 19.53 -8.66 -23.20
CA ALA A 264 18.85 -9.12 -24.41
C ALA A 264 17.82 -8.12 -24.96
N GLN A 265 17.30 -7.22 -24.13
CA GLN A 265 16.26 -6.25 -24.46
C GLN A 265 16.76 -4.81 -24.18
N PRO A 266 17.77 -4.30 -24.90
CA PRO A 266 18.28 -2.96 -24.67
C PRO A 266 17.19 -1.90 -24.89
N PHE A 267 17.08 -0.93 -23.98
CA PHE A 267 16.13 0.16 -24.10
C PHE A 267 16.84 1.46 -24.47
N THR A 268 16.41 2.09 -25.58
CA THR A 268 16.90 3.42 -25.96
C THR A 268 15.99 4.47 -25.37
N THR A 269 16.53 5.33 -24.49
CA THR A 269 15.79 6.45 -23.93
C THR A 269 15.48 7.50 -24.99
N PHE A 270 14.33 8.15 -24.85
CA PHE A 270 13.87 9.22 -25.74
C PHE A 270 13.26 10.35 -24.90
N PRO A 271 13.08 11.56 -25.45
CA PRO A 271 12.74 12.74 -24.64
C PRO A 271 11.50 12.59 -23.75
N TYR A 272 10.46 11.88 -24.22
CA TYR A 272 9.27 11.63 -23.40
C TYR A 272 9.53 10.62 -22.28
N SER A 273 10.34 9.58 -22.54
CA SER A 273 10.77 8.62 -21.53
C SER A 273 11.50 9.31 -20.38
N SER A 274 12.49 10.15 -20.66
CA SER A 274 13.28 10.84 -19.63
C SER A 274 12.50 11.88 -18.82
N LYS A 275 11.37 12.39 -19.35
CA LYS A 275 10.47 13.29 -18.61
C LYS A 275 9.62 12.52 -17.59
N LEU A 276 9.09 11.38 -17.99
CA LEU A 276 8.18 10.56 -17.17
C LEU A 276 8.93 9.61 -16.23
N ILE A 277 10.08 9.12 -16.65
CA ILE A 277 10.98 8.22 -15.92
C ILE A 277 12.32 8.92 -15.82
N ARG A 278 12.50 9.64 -14.71
CA ARG A 278 13.67 10.49 -14.50
C ARG A 278 14.94 9.66 -14.36
N PRO A 279 16.10 10.17 -14.83
CA PRO A 279 17.37 9.53 -14.60
C PRO A 279 17.76 9.60 -13.11
N LEU A 280 18.61 8.68 -12.64
CA LEU A 280 19.11 8.65 -11.26
C LEU A 280 19.79 9.96 -10.82
N SER A 281 20.38 10.69 -11.78
CA SER A 281 21.07 11.96 -11.54
C SER A 281 20.14 13.15 -11.33
N ASP A 282 18.86 13.03 -11.69
CA ASP A 282 17.89 14.14 -11.65
C ASP A 282 16.49 13.61 -11.27
N PRO A 283 16.33 13.03 -10.06
CA PRO A 283 15.10 12.38 -9.63
C PRO A 283 14.01 13.39 -9.24
N LEU A 284 12.77 12.92 -9.11
CA LEU A 284 11.65 13.74 -8.57
C LEU A 284 11.78 13.97 -7.06
N TYR A 285 12.30 12.98 -6.35
CA TYR A 285 12.54 13.03 -4.91
C TYR A 285 13.78 12.19 -4.61
N GLU A 286 14.74 12.76 -3.87
CA GLU A 286 16.10 12.23 -3.75
C GLU A 286 16.17 10.78 -3.25
N ASN A 287 15.39 10.43 -2.24
CA ASN A 287 15.28 9.07 -1.70
C ASN A 287 14.12 8.97 -0.72
N SER A 288 13.80 7.77 -0.23
CA SER A 288 12.83 7.55 0.85
C SER A 288 11.42 8.06 0.52
N ALA A 289 10.91 7.72 -0.67
CA ALA A 289 9.56 8.09 -1.08
C ALA A 289 8.50 7.54 -0.11
N LEU A 290 8.74 6.32 0.39
CA LEU A 290 8.07 5.69 1.53
C LEU A 290 9.07 5.59 2.70
N VAL A 291 8.62 5.96 3.88
CA VAL A 291 9.42 6.02 5.12
C VAL A 291 8.77 5.12 6.18
N VAL A 292 9.61 4.41 6.93
CA VAL A 292 9.18 3.70 8.14
C VAL A 292 9.52 4.54 9.37
N LEU A 293 8.53 4.83 10.20
CA LEU A 293 8.68 5.55 11.45
C LEU A 293 8.50 4.60 12.63
N THR A 294 9.35 4.73 13.65
CA THR A 294 9.25 3.98 14.91
C THR A 294 9.31 4.92 16.10
N GLY A 295 8.89 4.45 17.27
CA GLY A 295 8.96 5.21 18.51
C GLY A 295 7.88 4.77 19.49
N ASN A 296 7.74 5.47 20.62
CA ASN A 296 6.81 5.04 21.68
C ASN A 296 5.34 5.00 21.23
N LEU A 297 4.97 5.72 20.16
CA LEU A 297 3.62 5.71 19.61
C LEU A 297 3.38 4.58 18.60
N ALA A 298 4.44 4.13 17.91
CA ALA A 298 4.41 3.08 16.91
C ALA A 298 5.61 2.13 17.11
N PRO A 299 5.63 1.34 18.19
CA PRO A 299 6.80 0.53 18.53
C PRO A 299 7.09 -0.58 17.52
N ASN A 300 6.06 -1.07 16.81
CA ASN A 300 6.23 -2.06 15.73
C ASN A 300 6.37 -1.40 14.35
N GLY A 301 6.30 -0.07 14.29
CA GLY A 301 6.44 0.73 13.09
C GLY A 301 5.13 1.33 12.57
N ALA A 302 5.31 2.34 11.72
CA ALA A 302 4.27 3.02 10.95
C ALA A 302 4.87 3.44 9.60
N ILE A 303 4.01 3.66 8.60
CA ILE A 303 4.43 4.02 7.23
C ILE A 303 3.94 5.41 6.88
N MET A 304 4.81 6.22 6.28
CA MET A 304 4.48 7.50 5.68
C MET A 304 4.91 7.51 4.20
N LYS A 305 4.11 8.12 3.33
CA LYS A 305 4.55 8.46 1.97
C LYS A 305 5.09 9.90 1.92
N ALA A 306 6.36 10.06 2.29
CA ALA A 306 7.01 11.36 2.40
C ALA A 306 7.04 12.13 1.07
N SER A 307 7.16 11.43 -0.06
CA SER A 307 7.14 12.04 -1.40
C SER A 307 5.84 12.78 -1.75
N ALA A 308 4.73 12.46 -1.06
CA ALA A 308 3.44 13.10 -1.32
C ALA A 308 3.08 14.16 -0.27
N ALA A 309 3.99 14.49 0.66
CA ALA A 309 3.81 15.60 1.57
C ALA A 309 3.76 16.93 0.80
N LYS A 310 2.68 17.69 0.99
CA LYS A 310 2.50 18.98 0.31
C LYS A 310 3.19 20.12 1.07
N ASP A 311 3.31 19.98 2.39
CA ASP A 311 4.13 20.86 3.23
C ASP A 311 5.31 20.08 3.83
N ARG A 312 6.53 20.39 3.37
CA ARG A 312 7.76 19.72 3.82
C ARG A 312 8.08 19.97 5.30
N ARG A 313 7.58 21.06 5.90
CA ARG A 313 7.76 21.32 7.34
C ARG A 313 7.08 20.25 8.18
N LEU A 314 6.01 19.63 7.67
CA LEU A 314 5.30 18.56 8.38
C LEU A 314 6.09 17.26 8.50
N LEU A 315 7.21 17.12 7.79
CA LEU A 315 8.13 15.98 7.92
C LEU A 315 8.98 16.06 9.19
N GLU A 316 9.08 17.25 9.78
CA GLU A 316 9.74 17.56 11.05
C GLU A 316 8.79 18.44 11.88
N PHE A 317 7.86 17.82 12.59
CA PHE A 317 6.70 18.52 13.15
C PHE A 317 6.40 18.12 14.59
N SER A 318 5.90 19.08 15.37
CA SER A 318 5.39 18.85 16.72
C SER A 318 4.13 19.68 16.93
N GLY A 319 3.05 19.04 17.39
CA GLY A 319 1.77 19.72 17.61
C GLY A 319 0.79 18.92 18.48
N PRO A 320 -0.25 19.58 19.02
CA PRO A 320 -1.25 18.94 19.87
C PRO A 320 -2.18 18.03 19.06
N ALA A 321 -2.50 16.86 19.60
CA ALA A 321 -3.40 15.89 18.99
C ALA A 321 -4.87 16.35 19.07
N VAL A 322 -5.61 16.12 17.99
CA VAL A 322 -7.07 16.16 17.92
C VAL A 322 -7.54 14.78 17.51
N VAL A 323 -8.12 14.05 18.47
CA VAL A 323 -8.41 12.62 18.41
C VAL A 323 -9.88 12.39 18.04
N PHE A 324 -10.05 11.57 17.01
CA PHE A 324 -11.33 10.98 16.63
C PHE A 324 -11.30 9.50 16.98
N THR A 325 -12.26 9.05 17.80
CA THR A 325 -12.21 7.69 18.35
C THR A 325 -12.48 6.62 17.30
N ASP A 326 -13.26 6.94 16.28
CA ASP A 326 -13.59 6.07 15.14
C ASP A 326 -14.12 6.90 13.97
N THR A 327 -14.51 6.24 12.87
CA THR A 327 -15.03 6.90 11.67
C THR A 327 -16.38 7.61 11.89
N ALA A 328 -17.20 7.13 12.83
CA ALA A 328 -18.48 7.78 13.14
C ALA A 328 -18.26 9.05 13.97
N ASP A 329 -17.33 9.01 14.91
CA ASP A 329 -16.91 10.20 15.67
C ASP A 329 -16.29 11.26 14.76
N LEU A 330 -15.39 10.84 13.86
CA LEU A 330 -14.82 11.71 12.83
C LEU A 330 -15.93 12.41 12.02
N SER A 331 -16.87 11.64 11.48
CA SER A 331 -17.95 12.18 10.66
C SER A 331 -18.84 13.19 11.40
N ARG A 332 -19.03 13.03 12.71
CA ARG A 332 -19.84 13.96 13.52
C ARG A 332 -19.08 15.23 13.89
N ARG A 333 -17.77 15.13 14.15
CA ARG A 333 -16.98 16.21 14.77
C ARG A 333 -16.14 17.03 13.79
N ILE A 334 -15.67 16.46 12.68
CA ILE A 334 -14.62 17.08 11.85
C ILE A 334 -14.97 18.48 11.33
N ASP A 335 -16.25 18.73 11.06
CA ASP A 335 -16.75 20.00 10.53
C ASP A 335 -17.57 20.79 11.57
N SER A 336 -17.51 20.41 12.85
CA SER A 336 -18.15 21.15 13.95
C SER A 336 -17.42 22.48 14.22
N GLU A 337 -18.17 23.55 14.43
CA GLU A 337 -17.61 24.85 14.86
C GLU A 337 -16.92 24.73 16.22
N GLU A 338 -17.43 23.88 17.11
CA GLU A 338 -16.93 23.62 18.46
C GLU A 338 -15.64 22.77 18.51
N LEU A 339 -15.21 22.18 17.39
CA LEU A 339 -14.01 21.33 17.37
C LEU A 339 -12.75 22.19 17.63
N ASP A 340 -12.09 22.06 18.77
CA ASP A 340 -10.82 22.77 19.00
C ASP A 340 -9.72 22.21 18.08
N VAL A 341 -9.44 22.92 16.99
CA VAL A 341 -8.47 22.51 15.95
C VAL A 341 -7.89 23.75 15.27
N THR A 342 -6.57 23.74 15.11
CA THR A 342 -5.80 24.78 14.44
C THR A 342 -4.99 24.18 13.29
N PRO A 343 -4.39 24.99 12.39
CA PRO A 343 -3.49 24.49 11.36
C PRO A 343 -2.28 23.72 11.92
N ASP A 344 -1.88 24.00 13.17
CA ASP A 344 -0.75 23.35 13.85
C ASP A 344 -1.16 22.11 14.68
N SER A 345 -2.44 21.72 14.63
CA SER A 345 -2.92 20.50 15.28
C SER A 345 -2.55 19.24 14.48
N VAL A 346 -2.39 18.11 15.17
CA VAL A 346 -2.19 16.78 14.60
C VAL A 346 -3.51 16.01 14.65
N LEU A 347 -4.08 15.67 13.48
CA LEU A 347 -5.33 14.90 13.46
C LEU A 347 -5.04 13.42 13.66
N VAL A 348 -5.73 12.78 14.60
CA VAL A 348 -5.51 11.38 14.97
C VAL A 348 -6.82 10.61 14.83
N LEU A 349 -6.84 9.56 14.01
CA LEU A 349 -7.98 8.65 13.86
C LEU A 349 -7.64 7.29 14.44
N GLN A 350 -8.37 6.89 15.49
CA GLN A 350 -8.21 5.62 16.18
C GLN A 350 -9.19 4.56 15.67
N ASN A 351 -8.93 3.30 16.05
CA ASN A 351 -9.82 2.16 15.82
C ASN A 351 -10.17 1.95 14.35
N VAL A 352 -9.21 2.15 13.44
CA VAL A 352 -9.35 1.85 12.01
C VAL A 352 -8.30 0.85 11.50
N GLY A 353 -7.66 0.12 12.43
CA GLY A 353 -6.74 -0.98 12.17
C GLY A 353 -7.40 -2.30 11.73
N PRO A 354 -6.62 -3.37 11.51
CA PRO A 354 -7.12 -4.68 11.13
C PRO A 354 -8.26 -5.18 11.99
N ILE A 355 -8.16 -5.15 13.31
CA ILE A 355 -9.15 -5.64 14.28
C ILE A 355 -10.16 -4.52 14.63
N GLY A 356 -9.67 -3.30 14.88
CA GLY A 356 -10.46 -2.18 15.40
C GLY A 356 -11.62 -1.77 14.49
N ASN A 357 -11.38 -1.77 13.17
CA ASN A 357 -12.43 -1.68 12.16
C ASN A 357 -12.19 -2.80 11.15
N PRO A 358 -12.81 -3.98 11.36
CA PRO A 358 -12.38 -5.23 10.75
C PRO A 358 -12.07 -5.09 9.27
N GLY A 359 -10.81 -5.32 8.92
CA GLY A 359 -10.33 -5.15 7.56
C GLY A 359 -9.49 -3.93 7.28
N MET A 360 -9.17 -3.09 8.28
CA MET A 360 -8.27 -1.95 8.14
C MET A 360 -8.67 -1.03 6.96
N PRO A 361 -9.80 -0.30 7.04
CA PRO A 361 -10.32 0.49 5.93
C PRO A 361 -9.34 1.59 5.47
N GLU A 362 -9.56 2.11 4.26
CA GLU A 362 -8.78 3.24 3.71
C GLU A 362 -9.27 4.59 4.26
N ALA A 363 -9.47 4.67 5.58
CA ALA A 363 -10.02 5.81 6.30
C ALA A 363 -8.95 6.75 6.90
N GLY A 364 -7.66 6.42 6.77
CA GLY A 364 -6.56 7.21 7.34
C GLY A 364 -6.34 8.56 6.68
N VAL A 365 -6.99 8.84 5.55
CA VAL A 365 -7.01 10.18 4.94
C VAL A 365 -8.08 11.03 5.62
N ILE A 366 -7.73 11.54 6.79
CA ILE A 366 -8.60 12.44 7.54
C ILE A 366 -8.78 13.75 6.71
N PRO A 367 -10.01 14.17 6.40
CA PRO A 367 -10.25 15.43 5.70
C PRO A 367 -9.76 16.62 6.53
N ILE A 368 -9.32 17.69 5.86
CA ILE A 368 -9.06 18.96 6.53
C ILE A 368 -10.42 19.56 6.96
N PRO A 369 -10.58 20.00 8.23
CA PRO A 369 -11.79 20.66 8.72
C PRO A 369 -12.20 21.83 7.82
N ARG A 370 -13.48 21.95 7.48
CA ARG A 370 -13.98 23.04 6.60
C ARG A 370 -13.66 24.44 7.11
N LYS A 371 -13.59 24.61 8.43
CA LYS A 371 -13.29 25.91 9.06
C LYS A 371 -11.83 26.34 8.90
N LEU A 372 -10.92 25.44 8.54
CA LEU A 372 -9.51 25.73 8.24
C LEU A 372 -9.33 26.04 6.75
N LYS A 373 -10.15 26.93 6.19
CA LYS A 373 -10.06 27.32 4.78
C LYS A 373 -8.65 27.84 4.46
N GLY A 374 -8.09 27.37 3.34
CA GLY A 374 -6.74 27.72 2.90
C GLY A 374 -5.63 26.78 3.39
N VAL A 375 -5.86 25.97 4.43
CA VAL A 375 -4.91 24.93 4.84
C VAL A 375 -4.94 23.80 3.81
N LYS A 376 -3.78 23.51 3.21
CA LYS A 376 -3.64 22.49 2.16
C LYS A 376 -3.08 21.15 2.66
N ASP A 377 -2.45 21.14 3.83
CA ASP A 377 -1.87 19.95 4.44
C ASP A 377 -1.81 20.06 5.97
N MET A 378 -1.91 18.93 6.65
CA MET A 378 -1.79 18.77 8.11
C MET A 378 -1.19 17.39 8.41
N LEU A 379 -0.46 17.25 9.52
CA LEU A 379 -0.02 15.94 9.98
C LEU A 379 -1.23 15.12 10.45
N ARG A 380 -1.42 13.93 9.85
CA ARG A 380 -2.54 13.03 10.14
C ARG A 380 -2.03 11.63 10.47
N LEU A 381 -2.57 11.02 11.52
CA LEU A 381 -2.16 9.70 12.01
C LEU A 381 -3.35 8.75 12.06
N SER A 382 -3.13 7.49 11.69
CA SER A 382 -4.08 6.41 11.98
C SER A 382 -3.41 5.04 12.03
N ASP A 383 -4.06 4.10 12.72
CA ASP A 383 -3.78 2.66 12.62
C ASP A 383 -4.37 2.03 11.34
N GLY A 384 -5.01 2.85 10.50
CA GLY A 384 -5.65 2.44 9.25
C GLY A 384 -4.77 2.55 8.02
N ARG A 385 -5.41 2.48 6.85
CA ARG A 385 -4.74 2.63 5.55
C ARG A 385 -5.22 3.90 4.84
N MET A 386 -4.56 4.22 3.74
CA MET A 386 -5.09 5.15 2.74
C MET A 386 -5.14 4.47 1.38
N SER A 387 -5.91 5.05 0.46
CA SER A 387 -5.74 4.73 -0.95
C SER A 387 -4.36 5.19 -1.40
N GLY A 388 -3.63 4.37 -2.16
CA GLY A 388 -2.33 4.76 -2.72
C GLY A 388 -2.34 6.02 -3.60
N THR A 389 -3.54 6.53 -3.89
CA THR A 389 -3.85 7.68 -4.73
C THR A 389 -4.03 8.98 -3.94
N ALA A 390 -3.91 8.92 -2.61
CA ALA A 390 -3.97 10.09 -1.74
C ALA A 390 -2.59 10.76 -1.60
N GLY A 391 -2.61 12.07 -1.34
CA GLY A 391 -1.43 12.86 -1.00
C GLY A 391 -1.63 13.68 0.28
N GLY A 392 -0.54 14.30 0.73
CA GLY A 392 -0.41 15.01 2.01
C GLY A 392 0.47 14.25 3.01
N THR A 393 0.77 14.90 4.13
CA THR A 393 1.60 14.34 5.20
C THR A 393 0.76 13.44 6.12
N ILE A 394 0.80 12.12 5.88
CA ILE A 394 -0.06 11.13 6.54
C ILE A 394 0.78 9.93 7.00
N ILE A 395 0.64 9.58 8.28
CA ILE A 395 1.21 8.40 8.92
C ILE A 395 0.13 7.35 9.08
N LEU A 396 0.42 6.13 8.64
CA LEU A 396 -0.53 5.04 8.53
C LEU A 396 0.06 3.78 9.13
N HIS A 397 -0.80 2.77 9.28
CA HIS A 397 -0.39 1.41 9.69
C HIS A 397 0.32 1.42 11.05
N ILE A 398 -0.02 2.40 11.90
CA ILE A 398 0.54 2.49 13.25
C ILE A 398 0.27 1.18 13.97
N SER A 399 1.36 0.52 14.36
CA SER A 399 1.31 -0.77 15.00
C SER A 399 2.04 -0.75 16.36
N PRO A 400 1.46 -1.37 17.41
CA PRO A 400 0.17 -2.07 17.45
C PRO A 400 -1.05 -1.16 17.24
N GLU A 401 -2.07 -1.65 16.52
CA GLU A 401 -3.32 -0.91 16.27
C GLU A 401 -4.13 -0.68 17.57
N CYS A 402 -5.12 0.21 17.55
CA CYS A 402 -5.99 0.44 18.72
C CYS A 402 -6.80 -0.81 19.11
N GLY A 403 -7.10 -1.73 18.18
CA GLY A 403 -7.72 -3.02 18.50
C GLY A 403 -6.91 -3.92 19.43
N ILE A 404 -5.62 -3.62 19.66
CA ILE A 404 -4.76 -4.31 20.62
C ILE A 404 -4.82 -3.61 21.98
N LEU A 405 -4.98 -4.41 23.03
CA LEU A 405 -5.16 -3.95 24.40
C LEU A 405 -4.01 -3.05 24.89
N GLU A 406 -2.79 -3.47 24.59
CA GLU A 406 -1.54 -2.81 25.00
C GLU A 406 -1.10 -1.66 24.08
N SER A 407 -1.88 -1.31 23.06
CA SER A 407 -1.46 -0.31 22.07
C SER A 407 -1.27 1.08 22.68
N PRO A 408 -0.06 1.68 22.54
CA PRO A 408 0.17 3.08 22.91
C PRO A 408 -0.69 4.05 22.10
N PHE A 409 -0.93 3.75 20.82
CA PHE A 409 -1.78 4.57 19.95
C PHE A 409 -3.23 4.61 20.44
N GLY A 410 -3.71 3.53 21.08
CA GLY A 410 -5.05 3.44 21.65
C GLY A 410 -5.29 4.26 22.92
N VAL A 411 -4.28 4.97 23.45
CA VAL A 411 -4.39 5.82 24.66
C VAL A 411 -4.05 7.29 24.43
N VAL A 412 -3.85 7.70 23.18
CA VAL A 412 -3.71 9.11 22.79
C VAL A 412 -5.00 9.86 23.09
N ARG A 413 -4.88 11.08 23.61
CA ARG A 413 -5.99 11.97 23.98
C ARG A 413 -5.80 13.35 23.34
N ASP A 414 -6.90 14.10 23.25
CA ASP A 414 -6.88 15.50 22.83
C ASP A 414 -5.84 16.29 23.65
N GLY A 415 -5.06 17.12 22.97
CA GLY A 415 -4.03 17.98 23.56
C GLY A 415 -2.66 17.33 23.82
N ASP A 416 -2.52 16.00 23.69
CA ASP A 416 -1.19 15.38 23.80
C ASP A 416 -0.30 15.85 22.65
N VAL A 417 0.97 16.17 22.94
CA VAL A 417 1.91 16.63 21.91
C VAL A 417 2.50 15.43 21.16
N VAL A 418 2.25 15.37 19.85
CA VAL A 418 2.84 14.38 18.93
C VAL A 418 4.04 15.00 18.23
N GLU A 419 5.10 14.22 18.08
CA GLU A 419 6.35 14.59 17.42
C GLU A 419 6.64 13.61 16.28
N CYS A 420 6.86 14.14 15.09
CA CYS A 420 7.25 13.38 13.89
C CYS A 420 8.59 13.92 13.39
N SER A 421 9.56 13.03 13.19
CA SER A 421 10.81 13.32 12.51
C SER A 421 11.09 12.25 11.46
N VAL A 422 10.97 12.61 10.19
CA VAL A 422 11.34 11.73 9.09
C VAL A 422 12.85 11.51 9.08
N LYS A 423 13.65 12.54 9.36
CA LYS A 423 15.12 12.44 9.42
C LYS A 423 15.56 11.38 10.43
N GLU A 424 15.02 11.42 11.64
CA GLU A 424 15.37 10.51 12.73
C GLU A 424 14.53 9.21 12.74
N ARG A 425 13.63 9.03 11.76
CA ARG A 425 12.65 7.93 11.69
C ARG A 425 11.80 7.78 12.95
N ARG A 426 11.46 8.90 13.57
CA ARG A 426 10.83 8.95 14.89
C ARG A 426 9.36 9.35 14.81
N LEU A 427 8.50 8.59 15.46
CA LEU A 427 7.13 8.95 15.79
C LEU A 427 6.90 8.81 17.29
N HIS A 428 6.69 9.94 17.95
CA HIS A 428 6.70 10.02 19.40
C HIS A 428 5.52 10.81 19.94
N ILE A 429 5.07 10.45 21.14
CA ILE A 429 4.14 11.24 21.94
C ILE A 429 4.88 11.73 23.19
N ARG A 430 4.81 13.02 23.49
CA ARG A 430 5.52 13.68 24.60
C ARG A 430 4.86 13.38 25.94
N LEU A 431 4.93 12.12 26.35
CA LEU A 431 4.51 11.59 27.63
C LEU A 431 5.69 10.80 28.22
N SER A 432 5.82 10.81 29.55
CA SER A 432 6.74 9.87 30.20
C SER A 432 6.25 8.43 30.00
N ASP A 433 7.18 7.49 30.01
CA ASP A 433 6.85 6.07 29.90
C ASP A 433 5.87 5.64 31.01
N GLU A 434 6.07 6.12 32.24
CA GLU A 434 5.14 5.90 33.37
C GLU A 434 3.71 6.34 33.04
N LYS A 435 3.54 7.59 32.56
CA LYS A 435 2.21 8.12 32.23
C LYS A 435 1.55 7.38 31.06
N LEU A 436 2.35 6.91 30.10
CA LEU A 436 1.86 6.11 28.99
C LEU A 436 1.39 4.73 29.49
N GLN A 437 2.17 4.07 30.35
CA GLN A 437 1.80 2.80 30.98
C GLN A 437 0.56 2.93 31.87
N ASP A 438 0.46 3.98 32.67
CA ASP A 438 -0.72 4.26 33.51
C ASP A 438 -1.99 4.37 32.66
N ARG A 439 -1.91 5.04 31.51
CA ARG A 439 -3.05 5.14 30.59
C ARG A 439 -3.42 3.80 29.97
N ILE A 440 -2.42 2.97 29.63
CA ILE A 440 -2.64 1.63 29.11
C ILE A 440 -3.31 0.77 30.20
N ALA A 441 -2.83 0.80 31.44
CA ALA A 441 -3.43 0.09 32.57
C ALA A 441 -4.88 0.54 32.82
N ALA A 442 -5.13 1.85 32.90
CA ALA A 442 -6.48 2.41 33.08
C ALA A 442 -7.43 2.01 31.94
N ARG A 443 -6.93 1.91 30.70
CA ARG A 443 -7.70 1.40 29.56
C ARG A 443 -8.09 -0.05 29.74
N LYS A 444 -7.21 -0.93 30.24
CA LYS A 444 -7.52 -2.34 30.52
C LYS A 444 -8.63 -2.46 31.56
N GLU A 445 -8.51 -1.73 32.65
CA GLU A 445 -9.51 -1.72 33.73
C GLU A 445 -10.88 -1.26 33.22
N ALA A 446 -10.92 -0.16 32.46
CA ALA A 446 -12.17 0.36 31.90
C ALA A 446 -12.85 -0.59 30.90
N LEU A 447 -12.06 -1.37 30.14
CA LEU A 447 -12.59 -2.36 29.20
C LEU A 447 -13.12 -3.61 29.93
N SER A 448 -12.40 -4.06 30.97
CA SER A 448 -12.83 -5.15 31.84
C SER A 448 -14.16 -4.82 32.55
N ALA A 449 -14.27 -3.60 33.10
CA ALA A 449 -15.47 -3.12 33.77
C ALA A 449 -16.71 -3.05 32.84
N LYS A 450 -16.50 -2.83 31.54
CA LYS A 450 -17.56 -2.80 30.52
C LYS A 450 -17.88 -4.18 29.94
N SER A 451 -17.30 -5.25 30.48
CA SER A 451 -17.42 -6.63 29.98
C SER A 451 -17.17 -6.77 28.47
N LYS A 452 -16.29 -5.94 27.90
CA LYS A 452 -15.94 -6.07 26.48
C LYS A 452 -15.20 -7.39 26.28
N LEU A 453 -15.57 -8.12 25.23
CA LEU A 453 -14.87 -9.36 24.89
C LEU A 453 -13.42 -9.05 24.49
N VAL A 454 -12.48 -9.52 25.31
CA VAL A 454 -11.04 -9.51 25.04
C VAL A 454 -10.56 -10.95 24.91
N SER A 455 -9.87 -11.25 23.82
CA SER A 455 -9.30 -12.59 23.56
C SER A 455 -7.90 -12.44 22.99
N ARG A 456 -6.92 -13.15 23.57
CA ARG A 456 -5.51 -13.12 23.14
C ARG A 456 -4.94 -11.69 22.98
N GLY A 457 -5.31 -10.78 23.88
CA GLY A 457 -4.88 -9.37 23.85
C GLY A 457 -5.61 -8.47 22.83
N ARG A 458 -6.65 -8.98 22.17
CA ARG A 458 -7.44 -8.28 21.14
C ARG A 458 -8.79 -7.84 21.68
N ILE A 459 -9.23 -6.63 21.33
CA ILE A 459 -10.53 -6.08 21.73
C ILE A 459 -11.56 -6.41 20.64
N LEU A 460 -12.38 -7.45 20.86
CA LEU A 460 -13.36 -7.95 19.88
C LEU A 460 -14.74 -7.30 20.01
N GLY A 461 -15.05 -6.77 21.20
CA GLY A 461 -16.34 -6.16 21.52
C GLY A 461 -17.39 -7.21 21.89
N GLU A 462 -17.87 -7.97 20.91
CA GLU A 462 -18.97 -8.93 21.06
C GLU A 462 -18.63 -10.28 20.41
N LYS A 463 -19.28 -11.36 20.88
CA LYS A 463 -19.14 -12.68 20.26
C LYS A 463 -19.85 -12.71 18.91
N ARG A 464 -19.13 -13.07 17.84
CA ARG A 464 -19.65 -13.13 16.47
C ARG A 464 -19.45 -14.53 15.87
N ARG A 465 -20.11 -14.80 14.75
CA ARG A 465 -19.96 -16.02 13.94
C ARG A 465 -19.47 -15.70 12.52
N GLY A 466 -19.08 -16.74 11.77
CA GLY A 466 -18.73 -16.64 10.35
C GLY A 466 -17.36 -16.01 10.09
N TYR A 467 -17.14 -15.54 8.86
CA TYR A 467 -15.85 -15.00 8.42
C TYR A 467 -15.31 -13.87 9.31
N ARG A 468 -16.20 -13.06 9.90
CA ARG A 468 -15.80 -12.02 10.85
C ARG A 468 -15.13 -12.56 12.09
N ALA A 469 -15.69 -13.62 12.67
CA ALA A 469 -15.08 -14.28 13.81
C ALA A 469 -13.71 -14.87 13.44
N LEU A 470 -13.61 -15.54 12.29
CA LEU A 470 -12.32 -16.04 11.80
C LEU A 470 -11.30 -14.90 11.68
N TYR A 471 -11.68 -13.82 11.00
CA TYR A 471 -10.80 -12.69 10.73
C TYR A 471 -10.32 -12.02 12.02
N GLU A 472 -11.22 -11.61 12.92
CA GLU A 472 -10.84 -10.86 14.11
C GLU A 472 -9.96 -11.69 15.07
N ASN A 473 -10.13 -13.02 15.08
CA ASN A 473 -9.35 -13.93 15.93
C ASN A 473 -7.97 -14.30 15.36
N THR A 474 -7.80 -14.25 14.04
CA THR A 474 -6.59 -14.80 13.37
C THR A 474 -5.80 -13.77 12.59
N VAL A 475 -6.35 -12.59 12.29
CA VAL A 475 -5.60 -11.57 11.53
C VAL A 475 -4.40 -11.07 12.32
N ASN A 476 -3.22 -11.03 11.72
CA ASN A 476 -2.03 -10.46 12.31
C ASN A 476 -1.98 -8.93 12.11
N GLN A 477 -0.93 -8.28 12.62
CA GLN A 477 -0.84 -6.81 12.56
C GLN A 477 -0.31 -6.32 11.20
N ALA A 478 -0.41 -5.02 10.93
CA ALA A 478 -0.12 -4.45 9.60
C ALA A 478 1.35 -4.63 9.17
N GLU A 479 2.29 -4.53 10.11
CA GLU A 479 3.72 -4.79 9.91
C GLU A 479 4.02 -6.25 9.54
N GLN A 480 3.10 -7.17 9.88
CA GLN A 480 3.16 -8.59 9.53
C GLN A 480 2.31 -8.93 8.29
N GLY A 481 1.71 -7.91 7.67
CA GLY A 481 0.96 -8.03 6.43
C GLY A 481 -0.55 -8.15 6.59
N ALA A 482 -1.10 -8.05 7.81
CA ALA A 482 -2.53 -8.24 8.10
C ALA A 482 -3.13 -9.51 7.44
N ASP A 483 -2.36 -10.60 7.47
CA ASP A 483 -2.73 -11.94 7.01
C ASP A 483 -3.33 -12.77 8.15
N PHE A 484 -3.90 -13.94 7.88
CA PHE A 484 -4.24 -14.88 8.93
C PHE A 484 -2.97 -15.58 9.44
N ASP A 485 -2.78 -15.57 10.76
CA ASP A 485 -1.63 -16.18 11.44
C ASP A 485 -1.39 -17.64 11.02
N PHE A 486 -2.46 -18.44 10.98
CA PHE A 486 -2.43 -19.85 10.58
C PHE A 486 -2.15 -20.10 9.10
N LEU A 487 -2.29 -19.09 8.22
CA LEU A 487 -1.98 -19.22 6.80
C LEU A 487 -0.56 -18.74 6.45
N THR A 488 0.15 -18.14 7.39
CA THR A 488 1.57 -17.84 7.20
C THR A 488 2.39 -19.13 7.09
N ALA A 489 3.56 -19.07 6.47
CA ALA A 489 4.42 -20.25 6.33
C ALA A 489 4.88 -20.83 7.69
N ASN A 490 4.91 -19.99 8.73
CA ASN A 490 5.20 -20.39 10.12
C ASN A 490 3.92 -20.56 10.96
N GLY A 491 2.75 -20.54 10.33
CA GLY A 491 1.46 -20.68 11.02
C GLY A 491 1.39 -21.99 11.79
N SER A 492 0.94 -21.94 13.04
CA SER A 492 0.85 -23.12 13.89
C SER A 492 -0.18 -24.12 13.34
N VAL A 493 0.21 -25.39 13.22
CA VAL A 493 -0.68 -26.51 12.85
C VAL A 493 -1.74 -26.79 13.94
N ASN A 494 -1.54 -26.28 15.16
CA ASN A 494 -2.46 -26.42 16.27
C ASN A 494 -3.32 -25.15 16.42
N MET A 495 -4.47 -25.12 15.74
CA MET A 495 -5.51 -24.10 15.93
C MET A 495 -6.43 -24.43 17.10
#